data_AF-A0A7H4LSB0-F1
#
_entry.id   AF-A0A7H4LSB0-F1
#
_cell.length_a   1.000
_cell.length_b   1.000
_cell.length_c   1.000
_cell.angle_alpha   90.00
_cell.angle_beta   90.00
_cell.angle_gamma   90.00
#
_symmetry.space_group_name_H-M   'P 1'
#
loop_
_entity.id
_entity.type
_entity.pdbx_description
1 polymer ?
#
loop_
_entity_poly.entity_id
_entity_poly.type
_entity_poly.pdbx_seq_one_letter_code
_entity_poly.pdbx_strand_id
1 'polypeptide(L)'
;MADTRFGCAPFARITLIPRPLWRDTLNDGLAEALRPLCKKPVSETLILDASLEESSGALTKALRELFNLDWQLDDLGLHQVKTVRPRLRQLALYALPEQRSALDTLTHRQRATAHGMLAARRLADLPAEQCTPQYVVEEARRLCADIPTLRCEVLDEKAIVEQGLGLLHAVGKGAERPPRLLAIHYDGVSEGPVRCYVGKGVTFDTGGLWLKEGAGMYTMKYDMCGAANVLGLMLSIAELALPVRVMGVLALAENAIGPAAMQPAASPGPVMA
;
A
#
# COMPACT_ATOMS: atom_id res chain seq x y z
N MET A 1 29.97 6.15 -4.76
CA MET A 1 30.10 4.95 -3.92
C MET A 1 31.41 4.29 -4.24
N ALA A 2 32.27 4.06 -3.26
CA ALA A 2 33.38 3.14 -3.43
C ALA A 2 32.81 1.73 -3.26
N ASP A 3 32.39 1.11 -4.37
CA ASP A 3 31.96 -0.28 -4.40
C ASP A 3 33.18 -1.17 -4.52
N THR A 4 33.86 -1.37 -3.40
CA THR A 4 34.97 -2.30 -3.36
C THR A 4 34.42 -3.70 -3.10
N ARG A 5 34.38 -4.52 -4.17
CA ARG A 5 34.04 -5.96 -4.11
C ARG A 5 35.17 -6.75 -3.42
N PHE A 6 35.52 -6.42 -2.20
CA PHE A 6 36.33 -7.29 -1.37
C PHE A 6 35.37 -8.25 -0.66
N GLY A 7 35.33 -9.50 -1.12
CA GLY A 7 34.82 -10.59 -0.29
C GLY A 7 35.80 -10.74 0.87
N CYS A 8 35.37 -10.38 2.08
CA CYS A 8 36.17 -10.52 3.29
C CYS A 8 35.36 -11.42 4.21
N ALA A 9 35.70 -12.71 4.24
CA ALA A 9 35.01 -13.67 5.10
C ALA A 9 34.96 -13.10 6.54
N PRO A 10 33.79 -13.05 7.18
CA PRO A 10 32.55 -13.77 6.86
C PRO A 10 31.57 -13.05 5.89
N PHE A 11 31.89 -11.85 5.37
CA PHE A 11 30.99 -11.05 4.54
C PHE A 11 31.17 -11.31 3.04
N ALA A 12 30.05 -11.55 2.35
CA ALA A 12 30.03 -11.71 0.89
C ALA A 12 30.37 -10.42 0.13
N ARG A 13 30.05 -9.25 0.71
CA ARG A 13 30.34 -7.92 0.17
C ARG A 13 30.31 -6.89 1.28
N ILE A 14 31.25 -5.95 1.24
CA ILE A 14 31.26 -4.75 2.07
C ILE A 14 31.11 -3.54 1.13
N THR A 15 30.31 -2.55 1.48
CA THR A 15 30.13 -1.34 0.67
C THR A 15 30.22 -0.12 1.56
N LEU A 16 31.10 0.81 1.21
CA LEU A 16 31.26 2.06 1.93
C LEU A 16 30.33 3.12 1.34
N ILE A 17 29.35 3.56 2.14
CA ILE A 17 28.43 4.63 1.79
C ILE A 17 28.98 5.95 2.31
N PRO A 18 29.17 6.97 1.45
CA PRO A 18 29.66 8.28 1.88
C PRO A 18 28.83 8.88 3.02
N ARG A 19 29.50 9.36 4.07
CA ARG A 19 28.90 9.99 5.25
C ARG A 19 27.86 11.08 4.93
N PRO A 20 28.03 11.94 3.90
CA PRO A 20 27.00 12.94 3.56
C PRO A 20 25.63 12.34 3.24
N LEU A 21 25.56 11.15 2.64
CA LEU A 21 24.29 10.50 2.30
C LEU A 21 23.51 10.08 3.56
N TRP A 22 24.21 9.71 4.63
CA TRP A 22 23.60 9.36 5.91
C TRP A 22 23.01 10.55 6.65
N ARG A 23 23.50 11.76 6.36
CA ARG A 23 23.09 13.01 7.00
C ARG A 23 22.06 13.78 6.18
N ASP A 24 21.80 13.32 4.95
CA ASP A 24 20.83 13.93 4.06
C ASP A 24 19.41 13.55 4.48
N THR A 25 18.76 14.44 5.24
CA THR A 25 17.37 14.27 5.69
C THR A 25 16.36 14.80 4.67
N LEU A 26 16.80 15.66 3.75
CA LEU A 26 15.93 16.35 2.80
C LEU A 26 15.71 15.49 1.56
N ASN A 27 16.76 14.90 1.02
CA ASN A 27 16.70 14.06 -0.19
C ASN A 27 16.71 12.57 0.17
N ASP A 28 16.75 11.73 -0.87
CA ASP A 28 16.67 10.27 -0.76
C ASP A 28 18.03 9.58 -0.98
N GLY A 29 19.13 10.33 -0.85
CA GLY A 29 20.46 9.89 -1.27
C GLY A 29 20.94 8.57 -0.64
N LEU A 30 20.66 8.32 0.64
CA LEU A 30 20.95 7.02 1.28
C LEU A 30 20.11 5.89 0.66
N ALA A 31 18.81 6.13 0.46
CA ALA A 31 17.90 5.14 -0.11
C ALA A 31 18.31 4.79 -1.55
N GLU A 32 18.62 5.81 -2.37
CA GLU A 32 19.10 5.64 -3.75
C GLU A 32 20.42 4.87 -3.83
N ALA A 33 21.32 5.08 -2.88
CA ALA A 33 22.58 4.33 -2.80
C ALA A 33 22.35 2.86 -2.42
N LEU A 34 21.40 2.57 -1.54
CA LEU A 34 21.09 1.21 -1.07
C LEU A 34 20.23 0.42 -2.08
N ARG A 35 19.32 1.08 -2.79
CA ARG A 35 18.36 0.48 -3.74
C ARG A 35 18.99 -0.51 -4.72
N PRO A 36 20.03 -0.17 -5.50
CA PRO A 36 20.60 -1.10 -6.47
C PRO A 36 21.30 -2.29 -5.80
N LEU A 37 21.84 -2.10 -4.58
CA LEU A 37 22.47 -3.17 -3.80
C LEU A 37 21.44 -4.18 -3.30
N CYS A 38 20.25 -3.69 -2.91
CA CYS A 38 19.24 -4.51 -2.26
C CYS A 38 18.21 -5.11 -3.22
N LYS A 39 18.01 -4.49 -4.40
CA LYS A 39 17.13 -5.03 -5.45
C LYS A 39 17.69 -6.30 -6.12
N LYS A 40 19.02 -6.44 -6.15
CA LYS A 40 19.74 -7.62 -6.62
C LYS A 40 20.83 -7.98 -5.61
N PRO A 41 20.43 -8.46 -4.41
CA PRO A 41 21.35 -8.67 -3.32
C PRO A 41 22.29 -9.84 -3.63
N VAL A 42 23.50 -9.80 -3.07
CA VAL A 42 24.48 -10.90 -3.17
C VAL A 42 24.36 -11.91 -2.02
N SER A 43 23.51 -11.60 -1.04
CA SER A 43 23.26 -12.38 0.18
C SER A 43 21.81 -12.14 0.64
N GLU A 44 21.22 -13.08 1.37
CA GLU A 44 19.89 -12.91 1.97
C GLU A 44 19.91 -12.03 3.22
N THR A 45 21.09 -11.75 3.78
CA THR A 45 21.27 -10.91 4.97
C THR A 45 22.03 -9.64 4.63
N LEU A 46 21.50 -8.50 5.05
CA LEU A 46 22.14 -7.18 5.01
C LEU A 46 22.40 -6.72 6.43
N ILE A 47 23.65 -6.34 6.71
CA ILE A 47 24.01 -5.63 7.93
C ILE A 47 24.26 -4.17 7.55
N LEU A 48 23.54 -3.26 8.20
CA LEU A 48 23.68 -1.83 8.02
C LEU A 48 24.30 -1.24 9.30
N ASP A 49 25.49 -0.66 9.18
CA ASP A 49 26.16 0.00 10.30
C ASP A 49 25.57 1.39 10.56
N ALA A 50 24.79 1.50 11.63
CA ALA A 50 24.18 2.72 12.13
C ALA A 50 24.93 3.30 13.36
N SER A 51 26.09 2.74 13.76
CA SER A 51 26.77 3.14 14.99
C SER A 51 27.47 4.50 14.89
N LEU A 52 27.70 4.99 13.67
CA LEU A 52 28.48 6.22 13.42
C LEU A 52 27.62 7.49 13.24
N GLU A 53 26.29 7.36 13.18
CA GLU A 53 25.40 8.47 12.82
C GLU A 53 24.22 8.62 13.80
N GLU A 54 23.85 9.87 14.07
CA GLU A 54 22.66 10.23 14.87
C GLU A 54 21.35 10.20 14.04
N SER A 55 21.41 9.75 12.78
CA SER A 55 20.43 10.15 11.77
C SER A 55 19.15 9.31 11.75
N SER A 56 18.09 9.83 12.39
CA SER A 56 16.74 9.28 12.23
C SER A 56 16.16 9.51 10.83
N GLY A 57 16.43 10.66 10.19
CA GLY A 57 15.77 11.08 8.95
C GLY A 57 16.15 10.30 7.69
N ALA A 58 17.44 10.24 7.35
CA ALA A 58 17.90 9.49 6.16
C ALA A 58 17.60 7.99 6.29
N LEU A 59 17.85 7.43 7.48
CA LEU A 59 17.58 6.03 7.80
C LEU A 59 16.09 5.70 7.75
N THR A 60 15.21 6.61 8.18
CA THR A 60 13.75 6.47 8.03
C THR A 60 13.36 6.15 6.58
N LYS A 61 13.82 6.97 5.64
CA LYS A 61 13.46 6.81 4.22
C LYS A 61 14.07 5.54 3.65
N ALA A 62 15.34 5.27 3.97
CA ALA A 62 16.04 4.06 3.54
C ALA A 62 15.34 2.78 4.03
N LEU A 63 15.01 2.68 5.32
CA LEU A 63 14.33 1.51 5.88
C LEU A 63 12.97 1.29 5.22
N ARG A 64 12.16 2.34 5.07
CA ARG A 64 10.86 2.26 4.42
C ARG A 64 10.99 1.72 2.99
N GLU A 65 12.00 2.18 2.26
CA GLU A 65 12.26 1.70 0.91
C GLU A 65 12.74 0.25 0.89
N LEU A 66 13.67 -0.13 1.76
CA LEU A 66 14.18 -1.51 1.86
C LEU A 66 13.05 -2.50 2.16
N PHE A 67 12.17 -2.19 3.11
CA PHE A 67 11.01 -3.04 3.39
C PHE A 67 10.05 -3.14 2.21
N ASN A 68 9.91 -2.06 1.42
CA ASN A 68 9.09 -2.06 0.21
C ASN A 68 9.66 -2.93 -0.94
N LEU A 69 10.91 -3.39 -0.84
CA LEU A 69 11.50 -4.32 -1.83
C LEU A 69 10.99 -5.76 -1.69
N ASP A 70 10.27 -6.08 -0.61
CA ASP A 70 9.65 -7.40 -0.41
C ASP A 70 8.63 -7.75 -1.51
N TRP A 71 8.02 -6.72 -2.11
CA TRP A 71 7.13 -6.85 -3.26
C TRP A 71 7.70 -6.20 -4.53
N GLN A 72 7.75 -6.98 -5.60
CA GLN A 72 8.08 -6.53 -6.95
C GLN A 72 6.97 -6.96 -7.90
N LEU A 73 6.77 -6.20 -8.98
CA LEU A 73 5.73 -6.52 -9.97
C LEU A 73 5.88 -7.94 -10.55
N ASP A 74 7.12 -8.43 -10.68
CA ASP A 74 7.44 -9.79 -11.11
C ASP A 74 6.80 -10.87 -10.21
N ASP A 75 6.47 -10.56 -8.95
CA ASP A 75 5.81 -11.46 -8.00
C ASP A 75 4.36 -11.78 -8.36
N LEU A 76 3.74 -10.99 -9.23
CA LEU A 76 2.44 -11.34 -9.81
C LEU A 76 2.50 -12.60 -10.68
N GLY A 77 3.70 -13.00 -11.14
CA GLY A 77 3.86 -14.21 -11.95
C GLY A 77 3.28 -14.12 -13.36
N LEU A 78 3.03 -12.91 -13.87
CA LEU A 78 2.49 -12.68 -15.22
C LEU A 78 3.49 -12.96 -16.35
N HIS A 79 4.80 -13.05 -16.03
CA HIS A 79 5.85 -13.37 -16.98
C HIS A 79 6.36 -14.81 -16.81
N GLN A 80 6.59 -15.53 -17.91
CA GLN A 80 6.98 -16.96 -17.90
C GLN A 80 8.44 -17.21 -17.47
N VAL A 81 9.31 -16.21 -17.51
CA VAL A 81 10.74 -16.39 -17.17
C VAL A 81 10.98 -16.14 -15.68
N LYS A 82 11.05 -17.22 -14.90
CA LYS A 82 11.44 -17.17 -13.48
C LYS A 82 12.95 -17.33 -13.32
N THR A 83 13.72 -16.26 -13.49
CA THR A 83 15.06 -16.23 -12.87
C THR A 83 14.89 -16.10 -11.37
N VAL A 84 15.18 -17.17 -10.61
CA VAL A 84 15.25 -17.12 -9.15
C VAL A 84 16.44 -16.24 -8.78
N ARG A 85 16.16 -15.05 -8.25
CA ARG A 85 17.18 -14.15 -7.72
C ARG A 85 17.13 -14.20 -6.20
N PRO A 86 18.28 -14.16 -5.51
CA PRO A 86 18.29 -14.00 -4.06
C PRO A 86 17.49 -12.75 -3.67
N ARG A 87 16.73 -12.85 -2.58
CA ARG A 87 16.01 -11.73 -1.97
C ARG A 87 16.59 -11.45 -0.61
N LEU A 88 16.51 -10.19 -0.19
CA LEU A 88 16.83 -9.85 1.18
C LEU A 88 15.75 -10.46 2.09
N ARG A 89 16.17 -11.32 3.02
CA ARG A 89 15.31 -11.97 4.02
C ARG A 89 15.55 -11.41 5.41
N GLN A 90 16.74 -10.90 5.68
CA GLN A 90 17.12 -10.38 6.97
C GLN A 90 17.84 -9.04 6.85
N LEU A 91 17.39 -8.06 7.63
CA LEU A 91 18.08 -6.80 7.85
C LEU A 91 18.51 -6.74 9.31
N ALA A 92 19.80 -6.56 9.56
CA ALA A 92 20.36 -6.30 10.87
C ALA A 92 20.95 -4.88 10.91
N LEU A 93 20.63 -4.12 11.95
CA LEU A 93 21.23 -2.82 12.20
C LEU A 93 22.33 -3.01 13.25
N TYR A 94 23.57 -2.71 12.88
CA TYR A 94 24.68 -2.64 13.84
C TYR A 94 24.67 -1.26 14.50
N ALA A 95 24.64 -1.22 15.83
CA ALA A 95 24.40 0.00 16.59
C ALA A 95 25.05 -0.07 17.97
N LEU A 96 25.29 1.10 18.57
CA LEU A 96 25.72 1.22 19.98
C LEU A 96 24.56 0.85 20.92
N PRO A 97 24.84 0.36 22.15
CA PRO A 97 23.80 -0.06 23.10
C PRO A 97 22.73 1.03 23.35
N GLU A 98 23.16 2.27 23.51
CA GLU A 98 22.32 3.46 23.73
C GLU A 98 21.42 3.82 22.54
N GLN A 99 21.74 3.38 21.31
CA GLN A 99 20.92 3.64 20.12
C GLN A 99 19.79 2.61 19.94
N ARG A 100 19.87 1.45 20.62
CA ARG A 100 19.01 0.29 20.35
C ARG A 100 17.52 0.61 20.44
N SER A 101 17.08 1.26 21.53
CA SER A 101 15.66 1.57 21.73
C SER A 101 15.10 2.50 20.64
N ALA A 102 15.89 3.48 20.20
CA ALA A 102 15.49 4.42 19.15
C ALA A 102 15.39 3.73 17.79
N LEU A 103 16.34 2.84 17.47
CA LEU A 103 16.35 2.07 16.23
C LEU A 103 15.26 1.01 16.20
N ASP A 104 14.94 0.35 17.31
CA ASP A 104 13.83 -0.59 17.40
C ASP A 104 12.50 0.12 17.11
N THR A 105 12.27 1.28 17.73
CA THR A 105 11.09 2.12 17.50
C THR A 105 11.00 2.58 16.05
N LEU A 106 12.11 3.07 15.50
CA LEU A 106 12.19 3.53 14.11
C LEU A 106 11.89 2.38 13.13
N THR A 107 12.54 1.24 13.32
CA THR A 107 12.41 0.05 12.47
C THR A 107 10.99 -0.48 12.50
N HIS A 108 10.40 -0.60 13.69
CA HIS A 108 8.99 -0.98 13.85
C HIS A 108 8.07 -0.02 13.07
N ARG A 109 8.28 1.29 13.22
CA ARG A 109 7.49 2.31 12.52
C ARG A 109 7.60 2.22 11.01
N GLN A 110 8.80 2.06 10.48
CA GLN A 110 9.00 2.00 9.03
C GLN A 110 8.54 0.68 8.44
N ARG A 111 8.66 -0.43 9.18
CA ARG A 111 8.15 -1.74 8.75
C ARG A 111 6.63 -1.72 8.64
N ALA A 112 5.93 -1.25 9.67
CA ALA A 112 4.47 -1.13 9.64
C ALA A 112 3.98 -0.23 8.49
N THR A 113 4.64 0.91 8.30
CA THR A 113 4.34 1.82 7.18
C THR A 113 4.56 1.11 5.83
N ALA A 114 5.67 0.39 5.69
CA ALA A 114 5.97 -0.34 4.47
C ALA A 114 4.97 -1.48 4.21
N HIS A 115 4.56 -2.25 5.22
CA HIS A 115 3.54 -3.28 5.07
C HIS A 115 2.22 -2.71 4.56
N GLY A 116 1.78 -1.56 5.07
CA GLY A 116 0.63 -0.83 4.53
C GLY A 116 0.82 -0.43 3.06
N MET A 117 1.99 0.13 2.72
CA MET A 117 2.33 0.47 1.33
C MET A 117 2.34 -0.76 0.42
N LEU A 118 2.82 -1.90 0.90
CA LEU A 118 2.85 -3.16 0.15
C LEU A 118 1.44 -3.67 -0.13
N ALA A 119 0.53 -3.63 0.84
CA ALA A 119 -0.87 -3.98 0.63
C ALA A 119 -1.52 -3.10 -0.44
N ALA A 120 -1.30 -1.78 -0.37
CA ALA A 120 -1.82 -0.83 -1.36
C ALA A 120 -1.25 -1.10 -2.77
N ARG A 121 0.08 -1.30 -2.86
CA ARG A 121 0.77 -1.58 -4.13
C ARG A 121 0.34 -2.90 -4.75
N ARG A 122 0.13 -3.95 -3.96
CA ARG A 122 -0.36 -5.24 -4.46
C ARG A 122 -1.71 -5.09 -5.16
N LEU A 123 -2.65 -4.35 -4.57
CA LEU A 123 -3.94 -4.07 -5.22
C LEU A 123 -3.79 -3.25 -6.50
N ALA A 124 -2.95 -2.21 -6.48
CA ALA A 124 -2.69 -1.36 -7.64
C ALA A 124 -1.98 -2.08 -8.80
N ASP A 125 -1.10 -3.04 -8.46
CA ASP A 125 -0.33 -3.80 -9.43
C ASP A 125 -1.19 -4.83 -10.17
N LEU A 126 -2.23 -5.36 -9.54
CA LEU A 126 -3.13 -6.35 -10.14
C LEU A 126 -3.78 -5.84 -11.44
N PRO A 127 -4.00 -6.72 -12.43
CA PRO A 127 -4.84 -6.40 -13.59
C PRO A 127 -6.27 -6.07 -13.14
N ALA A 128 -6.92 -5.11 -13.82
CA ALA A 128 -8.29 -4.71 -13.53
C ALA A 128 -9.31 -5.86 -13.68
N GLU A 129 -9.00 -6.87 -14.49
CA GLU A 129 -9.83 -8.07 -14.59
C GLU A 129 -9.92 -8.82 -13.25
N GLN A 130 -8.82 -8.84 -12.49
CA GLN A 130 -8.72 -9.52 -11.19
C GLN A 130 -9.11 -8.60 -10.03
N CYS A 131 -8.68 -7.33 -10.08
CA CYS A 131 -8.88 -6.34 -9.01
C CYS A 131 -10.29 -5.73 -9.04
N THR A 132 -11.34 -6.56 -9.00
CA THR A 132 -12.74 -6.13 -9.01
C THR A 132 -13.17 -5.51 -7.67
N PRO A 133 -14.32 -4.80 -7.59
CA PRO A 133 -14.84 -4.28 -6.32
C PRO A 133 -14.98 -5.38 -5.26
N GLN A 134 -15.50 -6.54 -5.65
CA GLN A 134 -15.65 -7.71 -4.77
C GLN A 134 -14.28 -8.24 -4.31
N TYR A 135 -13.31 -8.35 -5.21
CA TYR A 135 -11.96 -8.80 -4.87
C TYR A 135 -11.30 -7.89 -3.83
N VAL A 136 -11.42 -6.56 -3.99
CA VAL A 136 -10.86 -5.61 -3.02
C VAL A 136 -11.49 -5.79 -1.64
N VAL A 137 -12.80 -6.07 -1.56
CA VAL A 137 -13.47 -6.38 -0.28
C VAL A 137 -12.91 -7.66 0.34
N GLU A 138 -12.78 -8.72 -0.45
CA GLU A 138 -12.28 -10.03 0.02
C GLU A 138 -10.84 -9.94 0.51
N GLU A 139 -9.97 -9.27 -0.24
CA GLU A 139 -8.57 -9.10 0.14
C GLU A 139 -8.43 -8.22 1.39
N ALA A 140 -9.21 -7.14 1.50
CA ALA A 140 -9.21 -6.31 2.71
C ALA A 140 -9.67 -7.10 3.94
N ARG A 141 -10.74 -7.90 3.82
CA ARG A 141 -11.21 -8.79 4.90
C ARG A 141 -10.14 -9.81 5.28
N ARG A 142 -9.49 -10.43 4.29
CA ARG A 142 -8.42 -11.41 4.52
C ARG A 142 -7.25 -10.79 5.29
N LEU A 143 -6.83 -9.58 4.92
CA LEU A 143 -5.73 -8.87 5.58
C LEU A 143 -6.11 -8.39 7.00
N CYS A 144 -7.38 -8.11 7.25
CA CYS A 144 -7.84 -7.68 8.58
C CYS A 144 -8.20 -8.85 9.52
N ALA A 145 -8.39 -10.07 9.02
CA ALA A 145 -8.98 -11.18 9.76
C ALA A 145 -8.24 -11.53 11.06
N ASP A 146 -6.91 -11.50 11.03
CA ASP A 146 -6.06 -11.88 12.17
C ASP A 146 -5.71 -10.70 13.08
N ILE A 147 -6.35 -9.53 12.89
CA ILE A 147 -6.08 -8.30 13.64
C ILE A 147 -7.33 -7.95 14.48
N PRO A 148 -7.36 -8.31 15.78
CA PRO A 148 -8.58 -8.19 16.60
C PRO A 148 -9.11 -6.76 16.76
N THR A 149 -8.24 -5.76 16.59
CA THR A 149 -8.59 -4.33 16.67
C THR A 149 -9.22 -3.80 15.38
N LEU A 150 -9.30 -4.62 14.32
CA LEU A 150 -9.92 -4.27 13.06
C LEU A 150 -11.25 -5.02 12.86
N ARG A 151 -12.27 -4.29 12.39
CA ARG A 151 -13.57 -4.86 12.02
C ARG A 151 -14.00 -4.36 10.65
N CYS A 152 -14.38 -5.27 9.76
CA CYS A 152 -14.87 -4.93 8.43
C CYS A 152 -16.41 -5.03 8.34
N GLU A 153 -17.05 -3.98 7.86
CA GLU A 153 -18.47 -3.92 7.53
C GLU A 153 -18.63 -3.64 6.02
N VAL A 154 -19.53 -4.34 5.33
CA VAL A 154 -19.66 -4.25 3.88
C VAL A 154 -21.11 -4.04 3.49
N LEU A 155 -21.34 -3.08 2.60
CA LEU A 155 -22.59 -2.91 1.88
C LEU A 155 -22.44 -3.43 0.45
N ASP A 156 -23.33 -4.32 0.05
CA ASP A 156 -23.50 -4.77 -1.33
C ASP A 156 -24.35 -3.78 -2.14
N GLU A 157 -24.62 -4.07 -3.41
CA GLU A 157 -25.36 -3.16 -4.27
C GLU A 157 -26.80 -2.88 -3.81
N LYS A 158 -27.43 -3.82 -3.12
CA LYS A 158 -28.79 -3.66 -2.60
C LYS A 158 -28.77 -2.77 -1.37
N ALA A 159 -27.88 -3.07 -0.42
CA ALA A 159 -27.69 -2.26 0.77
C ALA A 159 -27.24 -0.83 0.43
N ILE A 160 -26.42 -0.63 -0.62
CA ILE A 160 -26.05 0.71 -1.12
C ILE A 160 -27.28 1.50 -1.56
N VAL A 161 -28.23 0.86 -2.26
CA VAL A 161 -29.48 1.51 -2.69
C VAL A 161 -30.39 1.80 -1.50
N GLU A 162 -30.57 0.82 -0.60
CA GLU A 162 -31.40 0.95 0.61
C GLU A 162 -30.89 2.02 1.57
N GLN A 163 -29.56 2.17 1.69
CA GLN A 163 -28.91 3.22 2.49
C GLN A 163 -28.83 4.57 1.77
N GLY A 164 -29.41 4.67 0.58
CA GLY A 164 -29.50 5.93 -0.14
C GLY A 164 -28.19 6.44 -0.75
N LEU A 165 -27.21 5.57 -0.98
CA LEU A 165 -25.91 5.91 -1.55
C LEU A 165 -25.97 6.01 -3.09
N GLY A 166 -26.90 6.84 -3.58
CA GLY A 166 -27.28 6.93 -4.99
C GLY A 166 -26.12 7.29 -5.93
N LEU A 167 -25.13 8.08 -5.46
CA LEU A 167 -23.95 8.41 -6.26
C LEU A 167 -23.05 7.19 -6.52
N LEU A 168 -22.80 6.37 -5.50
CA LEU A 168 -22.00 5.15 -5.64
C LEU A 168 -22.71 4.13 -6.54
N HIS A 169 -24.02 3.96 -6.33
CA HIS A 169 -24.84 3.13 -7.19
C HIS A 169 -24.82 3.62 -8.65
N ALA A 170 -24.98 4.93 -8.88
CA ALA A 170 -25.01 5.51 -10.22
C ALA A 170 -23.72 5.26 -11.01
N VAL A 171 -22.55 5.29 -10.35
CA VAL A 171 -21.27 4.98 -10.99
C VAL A 171 -21.17 3.48 -11.32
N GLY A 172 -21.53 2.60 -10.37
CA GLY A 172 -21.32 1.17 -10.52
C GLY A 172 -22.38 0.41 -11.32
N LYS A 173 -23.61 0.94 -11.46
CA LYS A 173 -24.75 0.21 -12.05
C LYS A 173 -24.57 -0.15 -13.54
N GLY A 174 -23.62 0.46 -14.23
CA GLY A 174 -23.30 0.14 -15.62
C GLY A 174 -22.41 -1.08 -15.81
N ALA A 175 -21.74 -1.53 -14.75
CA ALA A 175 -20.82 -2.66 -14.78
C ALA A 175 -21.51 -3.99 -14.42
N GLU A 176 -21.00 -5.10 -14.95
CA GLU A 176 -21.40 -6.44 -14.52
C GLU A 176 -20.94 -6.74 -13.08
N ARG A 177 -19.84 -6.10 -12.66
CA ARG A 177 -19.24 -6.24 -11.33
C ARG A 177 -19.82 -5.14 -10.42
N PRO A 178 -20.78 -5.46 -9.55
CA PRO A 178 -21.56 -4.47 -8.83
C PRO A 178 -20.71 -3.64 -7.83
N PRO A 179 -21.15 -2.42 -7.48
CA PRO A 179 -20.45 -1.58 -6.50
C PRO A 179 -20.48 -2.19 -5.09
N ARG A 180 -19.51 -1.78 -4.28
CA ARG A 180 -19.36 -2.17 -2.86
C ARG A 180 -18.95 -0.97 -2.03
N LEU A 181 -19.42 -0.91 -0.79
CA LEU A 181 -18.85 -0.01 0.22
C LEU A 181 -18.24 -0.88 1.32
N LEU A 182 -16.97 -0.69 1.62
CA LEU A 182 -16.31 -1.36 2.76
C LEU A 182 -15.91 -0.31 3.79
N ALA A 183 -16.40 -0.46 5.02
CA ALA A 183 -15.92 0.27 6.17
C ALA A 183 -15.01 -0.65 7.02
N ILE A 184 -13.83 -0.16 7.37
CA ILE A 184 -12.86 -0.82 8.26
C ILE A 184 -12.76 0.05 9.51
N HIS A 185 -13.18 -0.50 10.64
CA HIS A 185 -13.12 0.17 11.94
C HIS A 185 -11.85 -0.23 12.67
N TYR A 186 -11.22 0.73 13.33
CA TYR A 186 -10.12 0.55 14.26
C TYR A 186 -10.42 1.27 15.57
N ASP A 187 -10.41 0.54 16.68
CA ASP A 187 -10.58 1.09 18.02
C ASP A 187 -9.33 0.80 18.88
N GLY A 188 -8.33 1.67 18.80
CA GLY A 188 -7.13 1.61 19.64
C GLY A 188 -7.31 2.20 21.04
N VAL A 189 -8.42 2.91 21.26
CA VAL A 189 -8.89 3.42 22.56
C VAL A 189 -10.41 3.29 22.59
N SER A 190 -11.01 3.15 23.78
CA SER A 190 -12.45 2.94 23.93
C SER A 190 -13.30 4.17 23.65
N GLU A 191 -12.75 5.36 23.88
CA GLU A 191 -13.50 6.63 23.87
C GLU A 191 -12.86 7.69 22.95
N GLY A 192 -13.65 8.70 22.61
CA GLY A 192 -13.21 9.85 21.82
C GLY A 192 -13.63 9.82 20.35
N PRO A 193 -13.23 10.84 19.57
CA PRO A 193 -13.70 11.03 18.20
C PRO A 193 -13.10 10.00 17.24
N VAL A 194 -13.94 9.53 16.31
CA VAL A 194 -13.51 8.67 15.19
C VAL A 194 -13.01 9.55 14.06
N ARG A 195 -11.78 9.31 13.60
CA ARG A 195 -11.23 9.97 12.40
C ARG A 195 -11.57 9.12 11.17
N CYS A 196 -12.24 9.71 10.19
CA CYS A 196 -12.65 8.99 8.98
C CYS A 196 -11.73 9.32 7.80
N TYR A 197 -11.25 8.29 7.11
CA TYR A 197 -10.50 8.40 5.86
C TYR A 197 -11.28 7.69 4.75
N VAL A 198 -11.60 8.41 3.67
CA VAL A 198 -12.40 7.88 2.56
C VAL A 198 -11.53 7.76 1.33
N GLY A 199 -11.47 6.57 0.74
CA GLY A 199 -10.69 6.26 -0.45
C GLY A 199 -11.59 6.02 -1.65
N LYS A 200 -11.34 6.76 -2.73
CA LYS A 200 -11.91 6.47 -4.06
C LYS A 200 -11.39 5.10 -4.53
N GLY A 201 -12.32 4.22 -4.89
CA GLY A 201 -12.06 2.84 -5.24
C GLY A 201 -12.59 2.44 -6.61
N VAL A 202 -12.38 3.27 -7.63
CA VAL A 202 -12.80 2.92 -8.99
C VAL A 202 -11.80 1.93 -9.57
N THR A 203 -12.16 0.66 -9.54
CA THR A 203 -11.29 -0.47 -9.89
C THR A 203 -10.93 -0.52 -11.37
N PHE A 204 -11.80 0.02 -12.21
CA PHE A 204 -11.49 0.39 -13.57
C PHE A 204 -12.40 1.54 -14.03
N ASP A 205 -11.82 2.52 -14.74
CA ASP A 205 -12.54 3.70 -15.23
C ASP A 205 -12.45 3.78 -16.76
N THR A 206 -13.49 3.33 -17.46
CA THR A 206 -13.62 3.55 -18.91
C THR A 206 -14.07 4.98 -19.23
N GLY A 207 -14.55 5.74 -18.24
CA GLY A 207 -15.31 6.98 -18.43
C GLY A 207 -16.82 6.78 -18.52
N GLY A 208 -17.31 5.53 -18.52
CA GLY A 208 -18.72 5.22 -18.74
C GLY A 208 -19.16 5.58 -20.16
N LEU A 209 -20.37 6.13 -20.32
CA LEU A 209 -20.86 6.57 -21.64
C LEU A 209 -20.05 7.74 -22.22
N TRP A 210 -19.34 8.51 -21.39
CA TRP A 210 -18.32 9.46 -21.83
C TRP A 210 -16.96 8.77 -21.90
N LEU A 211 -16.81 7.91 -22.90
CA LEU A 211 -15.67 7.01 -23.03
C LEU A 211 -14.35 7.76 -23.14
N LYS A 212 -13.37 7.36 -22.32
CA LYS A 212 -12.00 7.87 -22.42
C LYS A 212 -11.34 7.41 -23.71
N GLU A 213 -10.47 8.25 -24.26
CA GLU A 213 -9.59 7.87 -25.35
C GLU A 213 -8.41 6.99 -24.87
N GLY A 214 -7.85 6.18 -25.76
CA GLY A 214 -6.98 5.04 -25.42
C GLY A 214 -5.85 5.32 -24.42
N ALA A 215 -5.04 6.36 -24.65
CA ALA A 215 -3.94 6.71 -23.74
C ALA A 215 -4.42 7.09 -22.32
N GLY A 216 -5.62 7.68 -22.23
CA GLY A 216 -6.26 8.03 -20.95
C GLY A 216 -6.87 6.84 -20.21
N MET A 217 -7.00 5.68 -20.85
CA MET A 217 -7.60 4.48 -20.27
C MET A 217 -6.57 3.47 -19.74
N TYR A 218 -5.37 3.42 -20.35
CA TYR A 218 -4.35 2.41 -20.04
C TYR A 218 -3.95 2.35 -18.55
N THR A 219 -3.94 3.49 -17.87
CA THR A 219 -3.55 3.61 -16.45
C THR A 219 -4.73 3.57 -15.49
N MET A 220 -5.97 3.39 -15.96
CA MET A 220 -7.17 3.54 -15.13
C MET A 220 -7.41 2.40 -14.14
N LYS A 221 -6.62 1.32 -14.20
CA LYS A 221 -6.55 0.36 -13.07
C LYS A 221 -6.07 1.01 -11.76
N TYR A 222 -5.36 2.14 -11.84
CA TYR A 222 -4.87 2.87 -10.67
C TYR A 222 -5.91 3.83 -10.06
N ASP A 223 -7.12 3.91 -10.62
CA ASP A 223 -8.17 4.82 -10.13
C ASP A 223 -8.81 4.37 -8.79
N MET A 224 -8.34 3.22 -8.27
CA MET A 224 -8.65 2.68 -6.95
C MET A 224 -7.54 2.92 -5.91
N CYS A 225 -6.42 3.56 -6.28
CA CYS A 225 -5.28 3.77 -5.37
C CYS A 225 -5.67 4.55 -4.10
N GLY A 226 -6.72 5.36 -4.14
CA GLY A 226 -7.27 6.01 -2.95
C GLY A 226 -7.77 5.01 -1.92
N ALA A 227 -8.60 4.06 -2.35
CA ALA A 227 -9.08 2.94 -1.52
C ALA A 227 -7.92 2.03 -1.06
N ALA A 228 -6.97 1.74 -1.96
CA ALA A 228 -5.78 0.96 -1.64
C ALA A 228 -4.94 1.60 -0.52
N ASN A 229 -4.74 2.92 -0.59
CA ASN A 229 -4.01 3.69 0.41
C ASN A 229 -4.75 3.73 1.75
N VAL A 230 -6.08 3.82 1.76
CA VAL A 230 -6.87 3.75 2.99
C VAL A 230 -6.74 2.37 3.64
N LEU A 231 -6.80 1.27 2.88
CA LEU A 231 -6.54 -0.07 3.41
C LEU A 231 -5.13 -0.17 4.02
N GLY A 232 -4.10 0.29 3.28
CA GLY A 232 -2.73 0.30 3.78
C GLY A 232 -2.54 1.14 5.05
N LEU A 233 -3.23 2.28 5.14
CA LEU A 233 -3.27 3.13 6.33
C LEU A 233 -3.87 2.39 7.52
N MET A 234 -5.02 1.72 7.36
CA MET A 234 -5.67 0.98 8.44
C MET A 234 -4.77 -0.15 8.98
N LEU A 235 -4.11 -0.90 8.08
CA LEU A 235 -3.15 -1.94 8.48
C LEU A 235 -1.95 -1.35 9.22
N SER A 236 -1.41 -0.22 8.76
CA SER A 236 -0.28 0.46 9.42
C SER A 236 -0.66 0.97 10.81
N ILE A 237 -1.86 1.54 10.97
CA ILE A 237 -2.38 2.03 12.25
C ILE A 237 -2.50 0.88 13.25
N ALA A 238 -3.05 -0.26 12.80
CA ALA A 238 -3.24 -1.42 13.66
C ALA A 238 -1.92 -2.08 14.05
N GLU A 239 -0.97 -2.24 13.13
CA GLU A 239 0.37 -2.77 13.44
C GLU A 239 1.12 -1.86 14.44
N LEU A 240 0.92 -0.55 14.35
CA LEU A 240 1.51 0.42 15.29
C LEU A 240 0.76 0.52 16.63
N ALA A 241 -0.39 -0.13 16.77
CA ALA A 241 -1.26 -0.03 17.94
C ALA A 241 -1.48 1.43 18.38
N LEU A 242 -1.76 2.33 17.42
CA LEU A 242 -1.90 3.75 17.73
C LEU A 242 -3.10 3.99 18.66
N PRO A 243 -2.99 4.87 19.67
CA PRO A 243 -4.04 5.11 20.65
C PRO A 243 -5.12 6.08 20.09
N VAL A 244 -5.80 5.66 19.02
CA VAL A 244 -6.80 6.46 18.30
C VAL A 244 -7.98 5.59 17.85
N ARG A 245 -9.09 6.24 17.48
CA ARG A 245 -10.22 5.60 16.79
C ARG A 245 -10.26 6.08 15.35
N VAL A 246 -10.33 5.15 14.41
CA VAL A 246 -10.25 5.43 12.96
C VAL A 246 -11.24 4.58 12.19
N MET A 247 -11.86 5.16 11.17
CA MET A 247 -12.67 4.44 10.19
C MET A 247 -12.09 4.68 8.79
N GLY A 248 -11.70 3.61 8.11
CA GLY A 248 -11.33 3.63 6.70
C GLY A 248 -12.53 3.22 5.85
N VAL A 249 -12.95 4.06 4.91
CA VAL A 249 -14.07 3.77 4.00
C VAL A 249 -13.55 3.65 2.57
N LEU A 250 -13.81 2.51 1.94
CA LEU A 250 -13.47 2.22 0.56
C LEU A 250 -14.76 2.25 -0.26
N ALA A 251 -14.91 3.25 -1.13
CA ALA A 251 -16.04 3.38 -2.05
C ALA A 251 -15.67 2.74 -3.39
N LEU A 252 -16.11 1.50 -3.61
CA LEU A 252 -15.64 0.63 -4.67
C LEU A 252 -16.67 0.51 -5.80
N ALA A 253 -16.24 0.73 -7.04
CA ALA A 253 -17.07 0.56 -8.23
C ALA A 253 -16.20 0.27 -9.46
N GLU A 254 -16.83 -0.13 -10.55
CA GLU A 254 -16.29 0.00 -11.91
C GLU A 254 -17.12 1.03 -12.66
N ASN A 255 -16.46 2.02 -13.27
CA ASN A 255 -17.13 2.96 -14.17
C ASN A 255 -17.05 2.39 -15.59
N ALA A 256 -18.04 1.57 -15.96
CA ALA A 256 -18.06 0.82 -17.20
C ALA A 256 -19.13 1.33 -18.19
N ILE A 257 -18.96 0.98 -19.46
CA ILE A 257 -20.02 1.10 -20.47
C ILE A 257 -20.97 -0.08 -20.32
N GLY A 258 -22.27 0.21 -20.28
CA GLY A 258 -23.30 -0.82 -20.26
C GLY A 258 -24.69 -0.24 -20.52
N PRO A 259 -25.70 -1.10 -20.75
CA PRO A 259 -27.07 -0.66 -21.03
C PRO A 259 -27.70 0.10 -19.85
N ALA A 260 -27.25 -0.18 -18.61
CA ALA A 260 -27.69 0.49 -17.39
C ALA A 260 -26.77 1.65 -16.97
N ALA A 261 -25.73 1.97 -17.75
CA ALA A 261 -24.78 3.01 -17.41
C ALA A 261 -25.46 4.37 -17.27
N MET A 262 -24.94 5.17 -16.33
CA MET A 262 -25.45 6.51 -16.08
C MET A 262 -25.23 7.41 -17.31
N GLN A 263 -26.29 8.10 -17.74
CA GLN A 263 -26.20 9.07 -18.84
C GLN A 263 -25.51 10.36 -18.39
N PRO A 264 -24.72 11.01 -19.27
CA PRO A 264 -24.25 12.36 -19.02
C PRO A 264 -25.43 13.30 -18.71
N ALA A 265 -25.24 14.19 -17.72
CA ALA A 265 -26.26 15.11 -17.23
C ALA A 265 -27.52 14.48 -16.59
N ALA A 266 -27.56 13.15 -16.40
CA ALA A 266 -28.63 12.55 -15.61
C ALA A 266 -28.45 12.89 -14.11
N SER A 267 -29.58 13.11 -13.42
CA SER A 267 -29.59 13.21 -11.96
C SER A 267 -29.43 11.81 -11.36
N PRO A 268 -28.68 11.61 -10.26
CA PRO A 268 -28.45 10.30 -9.61
C PRO A 268 -29.70 9.50 -9.18
N GLY A 269 -30.90 9.96 -9.52
CA GLY A 269 -32.17 9.42 -9.04
C GLY A 269 -32.48 9.90 -7.62
N PRO A 270 -33.75 9.87 -7.20
CA PRO A 270 -34.08 10.12 -5.80
C PRO A 270 -33.44 9.04 -4.93
N VAL A 271 -32.68 9.48 -3.96
CA VAL A 271 -32.28 8.66 -2.82
C VAL A 271 -33.57 8.31 -2.07
N MET A 272 -33.98 7.04 -2.09
CA MET A 272 -35.06 6.57 -1.21
C MET A 272 -34.54 6.75 0.23
N ALA A 273 -35.15 7.71 0.93
CA ALA A 273 -34.82 8.08 2.30
C ALA A 273 -35.33 7.04 3.31
#